data_AF-A0A943SN87-F1
#
_entry.id   AF-A0A943SN87-F1
#
_cell.length_a   1.000
_cell.length_b   1.000
_cell.length_c   1.000
_cell.angle_alpha   90.00
_cell.angle_beta   90.00
_cell.angle_gamma   90.00
#
_symmetry.space_group_name_H-M   'P 1'
#
loop_
_entity.id
_entity.type
_entity.pdbx_description
1 polymer ?
#
loop_
_entity_poly.entity_id
_entity_poly.type
_entity_poly.pdbx_seq_one_letter_code
_entity_poly.pdbx_strand_id
1 'polypeptide(L)'
;LIEKKGWIGHDEYKKMPGQQGSNAAILWQRYMKAILEGKEDRPILEGDASDYGVTRYTVCGVSGLKCTDACSADTFHPPVTDYFAVGDAPSEVCNMHSSSAKICTEGNCAPGPYCPEESIQSVSGVVIPEGSPYAQLDKDSLSSIFPNLVTGASSDDSPDAVPTGECPVHTEQWALEQSGMPTAISEANSAIEEAELYLYTEGRLSQAQKNRLISLITAVRNALNASEDTKSVAAIQSATSNLLAAKREIQASLAEPSPSPSPPPSPSPSISPSPEPSPSPSP
;
A
#
# COMPACT_ATOMS: atom_id res chain seq x y z
N LEU A 1 -40.34 -17.86 37.78
CA LEU A 1 -40.23 -17.89 36.30
C LEU A 1 -41.38 -18.68 35.71
N ILE A 2 -42.18 -18.08 34.81
CA ILE A 2 -43.09 -18.87 33.97
C ILE A 2 -42.24 -19.38 32.80
N GLU A 3 -41.83 -20.64 32.82
CA GLU A 3 -41.24 -21.28 31.64
C GLU A 3 -42.30 -21.36 30.55
N LYS A 4 -42.30 -20.39 29.64
CA LYS A 4 -43.04 -20.49 28.39
C LYS A 4 -42.07 -21.05 27.35
N LYS A 5 -42.48 -22.12 26.68
CA LYS A 5 -41.73 -22.77 25.59
C LYS A 5 -42.65 -22.91 24.39
N GLY A 6 -42.08 -22.83 23.19
CA GLY A 6 -42.80 -23.02 21.93
C GLY A 6 -42.09 -24.06 21.07
N TRP A 7 -42.87 -24.84 20.33
CA TRP A 7 -42.37 -25.82 19.36
C TRP A 7 -43.06 -25.60 18.01
N ILE A 8 -42.30 -25.72 16.93
CA ILE A 8 -42.82 -25.77 15.56
C ILE A 8 -42.21 -26.96 14.83
N GLY A 9 -43.02 -27.68 14.07
CA GLY A 9 -42.60 -28.84 13.30
C GLY A 9 -43.77 -29.49 12.58
N HIS A 10 -43.48 -30.49 11.75
CA HIS A 10 -44.50 -31.32 11.12
C HIS A 10 -44.78 -32.55 11.97
N ASP A 11 -46.07 -32.89 12.13
CA ASP A 11 -46.51 -34.11 12.85
C ASP A 11 -45.92 -35.40 12.23
N GLU A 12 -45.69 -35.40 10.93
CA GLU A 12 -45.13 -36.53 10.18
C GLU A 12 -43.59 -36.56 10.15
N TYR A 13 -42.91 -35.82 11.04
CA TYR A 13 -41.44 -35.74 11.12
C TYR A 13 -40.75 -35.31 9.81
N LYS A 14 -41.47 -34.61 8.94
CA LYS A 14 -40.92 -34.09 7.69
C LYS A 14 -40.04 -32.87 7.96
N LYS A 15 -38.96 -32.75 7.18
CA LYS A 15 -38.08 -31.58 7.21
C LYS A 15 -38.86 -30.34 6.78
N MET A 16 -38.89 -29.32 7.61
CA MET A 16 -39.44 -28.01 7.25
C MET A 16 -38.52 -27.30 6.23
N PRO A 17 -39.06 -26.61 5.21
CA PRO A 17 -38.27 -25.89 4.22
C PRO A 17 -37.82 -24.50 4.71
N GLY A 18 -36.54 -24.14 4.54
CA GLY A 18 -35.97 -22.82 4.91
C GLY A 18 -35.34 -22.70 6.31
N GLN A 19 -35.09 -21.47 6.77
CA GLN A 19 -34.54 -21.16 8.11
C GLN A 19 -35.64 -21.27 9.18
N GLN A 20 -35.61 -22.35 9.97
CA GLN A 20 -36.68 -22.65 10.92
C GLN A 20 -36.59 -21.86 12.23
N GLY A 21 -35.37 -21.49 12.63
CA GLY A 21 -35.15 -20.67 13.82
C GLY A 21 -35.78 -19.28 13.72
N SER A 22 -35.73 -18.64 12.54
CA SER A 22 -36.29 -17.30 12.33
C SER A 22 -37.82 -17.31 12.38
N ASN A 23 -38.46 -18.30 11.76
CA ASN A 23 -39.93 -18.44 11.79
C ASN A 23 -40.46 -18.71 13.21
N ALA A 24 -39.80 -19.58 13.97
CA ALA A 24 -40.13 -19.84 15.37
C ALA A 24 -39.98 -18.57 16.22
N ALA A 25 -38.87 -17.84 16.04
CA ALA A 25 -38.58 -16.61 16.77
C ALA A 25 -39.62 -15.51 16.48
N ILE A 26 -40.06 -15.36 15.23
CA ILE A 26 -41.10 -14.37 14.87
C ILE A 26 -42.44 -14.70 15.53
N LEU A 27 -42.85 -15.97 15.50
CA LEU A 27 -44.08 -16.42 16.18
C LEU A 27 -43.97 -16.18 17.69
N TRP A 28 -42.86 -16.59 18.29
CA TRP A 28 -42.56 -16.37 19.70
C TRP A 28 -42.64 -14.90 20.09
N GLN A 29 -42.00 -14.02 19.32
CA GLN A 29 -41.99 -12.58 19.55
C GLN A 29 -43.41 -12.01 19.52
N ARG A 30 -44.26 -12.43 18.56
CA ARG A 30 -45.66 -11.97 18.47
C ARG A 30 -46.45 -12.33 19.72
N TYR A 31 -46.35 -13.57 20.19
CA TYR A 31 -47.03 -13.99 21.42
C TYR A 31 -46.47 -13.30 22.66
N MET A 32 -45.14 -13.24 22.81
CA MET A 32 -44.51 -12.63 23.97
C MET A 32 -44.78 -11.13 24.04
N LYS A 33 -44.84 -10.42 22.91
CA LYS A 33 -45.22 -9.01 22.88
C LYS A 33 -46.62 -8.78 23.45
N ALA A 34 -47.61 -9.58 23.07
CA ALA A 34 -48.96 -9.48 23.61
C ALA A 34 -49.03 -9.89 25.09
N ILE A 35 -48.27 -10.92 25.49
CA ILE A 35 -48.21 -11.41 26.88
C ILE A 35 -47.57 -10.38 27.82
N LEU A 36 -46.53 -9.67 27.35
CA LEU A 36 -45.77 -8.71 28.13
C LEU A 36 -46.34 -7.28 28.04
N GLU A 37 -47.39 -7.06 27.26
CA GLU A 37 -48.04 -5.75 27.16
C GLU A 37 -48.54 -5.27 28.54
N GLY A 38 -48.15 -4.04 28.91
CA GLY A 38 -48.47 -3.45 30.21
C GLY A 38 -47.76 -4.08 31.41
N LYS A 39 -46.80 -4.98 31.20
CA LYS A 39 -45.96 -5.53 32.28
C LYS A 39 -44.66 -4.74 32.40
N GLU A 40 -44.26 -4.49 33.64
CA GLU A 40 -42.96 -3.89 33.93
C GLU A 40 -41.83 -4.90 33.70
N ASP A 41 -40.67 -4.37 33.30
CA ASP A 41 -39.45 -5.17 33.25
C ASP A 41 -39.05 -5.60 34.66
N ARG A 42 -38.60 -6.84 34.79
CA ARG A 42 -38.26 -7.44 36.08
C ARG A 42 -36.97 -8.23 35.95
N PRO A 43 -36.14 -8.27 37.01
CA PRO A 43 -35.00 -9.16 37.06
C PRO A 43 -35.42 -10.60 36.74
N ILE A 44 -34.66 -11.26 35.86
CA ILE A 44 -34.88 -12.67 35.52
C ILE A 44 -34.73 -13.54 36.79
N LEU A 45 -33.78 -13.16 37.65
CA LEU A 45 -33.46 -13.73 38.95
C LEU A 45 -33.31 -12.59 39.97
N GLU A 46 -33.61 -12.85 41.24
CA GLU A 46 -33.41 -11.89 42.34
C GLU A 46 -31.98 -12.00 42.89
N GLY A 47 -31.29 -10.89 43.16
CA GLY A 47 -29.91 -10.92 43.67
C GLY A 47 -28.85 -10.81 42.58
N ASP A 48 -27.58 -10.85 42.99
CA ASP A 48 -26.42 -10.64 42.13
C ASP A 48 -25.86 -11.98 41.61
N ALA A 49 -25.01 -11.94 40.59
CA ALA A 49 -24.42 -13.15 40.00
C ALA A 49 -23.73 -14.06 41.03
N SER A 50 -23.11 -13.48 42.06
CA SER A 50 -22.44 -14.21 43.14
C SER A 50 -23.40 -15.06 43.97
N ASP A 51 -24.66 -14.63 44.12
CA ASP A 51 -25.69 -15.39 44.83
C ASP A 51 -26.02 -16.71 44.12
N TYR A 52 -25.71 -16.77 42.82
CA TYR A 52 -25.89 -17.92 41.96
C TYR A 52 -24.59 -18.68 41.67
N GLY A 53 -23.52 -18.39 42.42
CA GLY A 53 -22.22 -19.05 42.25
C GLY A 53 -21.51 -18.65 40.96
N VAL A 54 -21.78 -17.45 40.44
CA VAL A 54 -21.17 -16.91 39.22
C VAL A 54 -20.45 -15.61 39.53
N THR A 55 -19.27 -15.39 38.96
CA THR A 55 -18.51 -14.15 39.11
C THR A 55 -17.89 -13.73 37.79
N ARG A 56 -17.44 -12.47 37.70
CA ARG A 56 -16.84 -11.93 36.48
C ARG A 56 -15.33 -12.11 36.50
N TYR A 57 -14.77 -12.65 35.42
CA TYR A 57 -13.33 -12.73 35.19
C TYR A 57 -12.97 -12.15 33.83
N THR A 58 -11.78 -11.55 33.78
CA THR A 58 -11.19 -11.05 32.53
C THR A 58 -10.25 -12.10 31.95
N VAL A 59 -10.48 -12.46 30.70
CA VAL A 59 -9.73 -13.47 29.94
C VAL A 59 -9.24 -12.90 28.62
N CYS A 60 -8.26 -13.56 28.02
CA CYS A 60 -7.69 -13.18 26.74
C CYS A 60 -8.76 -13.25 25.65
N GLY A 61 -8.89 -12.20 24.83
CA GLY A 61 -9.84 -12.14 23.72
C GLY A 61 -9.55 -13.13 22.58
N VAL A 62 -8.41 -13.81 22.61
CA VAL A 62 -8.00 -14.82 21.62
C VAL A 62 -8.06 -16.23 22.20
N SER A 63 -7.30 -16.50 23.26
CA SER A 63 -7.18 -17.86 23.82
C SER A 63 -8.28 -18.21 24.82
N GLY A 64 -9.00 -17.22 25.37
CA GLY A 64 -9.92 -17.42 26.48
C GLY A 64 -9.24 -17.79 27.80
N LEU A 65 -7.89 -17.78 27.87
CA LEU A 65 -7.10 -18.06 29.07
C LEU A 65 -6.84 -16.80 29.89
N LYS A 66 -6.15 -16.94 31.03
CA LYS A 66 -5.80 -15.81 31.90
C LYS A 66 -4.90 -14.81 31.16
N CYS A 67 -5.26 -13.52 31.19
CA CYS A 67 -4.54 -12.46 30.49
C CYS A 67 -3.10 -12.26 30.97
N THR A 68 -2.25 -11.80 30.05
CA THR A 68 -0.93 -11.21 30.28
C THR A 68 -0.93 -9.71 29.92
N ASP A 69 0.19 -9.04 30.17
CA ASP A 69 0.40 -7.66 29.70
C ASP A 69 0.33 -7.57 28.17
N ALA A 70 0.81 -8.60 27.46
CA ALA A 70 0.69 -8.68 26.01
C ALA A 70 -0.78 -8.72 25.57
N CYS A 71 -1.65 -9.48 26.25
CA CYS A 71 -3.09 -9.44 25.97
C CYS A 71 -3.66 -8.02 26.13
N SER A 72 -3.28 -7.31 27.18
CA SER A 72 -3.74 -5.95 27.46
C SER A 72 -3.24 -4.92 26.43
N ALA A 73 -2.10 -5.19 25.80
CA ALA A 73 -1.51 -4.36 24.75
C ALA A 73 -2.07 -4.66 23.34
N ASP A 74 -2.85 -5.72 23.17
CA ASP A 74 -3.49 -6.03 21.89
C ASP A 74 -4.73 -5.14 21.66
N THR A 75 -4.66 -4.28 20.65
CA THR A 75 -5.76 -3.40 20.25
C THR A 75 -6.78 -4.07 19.33
N PHE A 76 -6.42 -5.18 18.68
CA PHE A 76 -7.29 -5.96 17.80
C PHE A 76 -8.16 -6.93 18.61
N HIS A 77 -7.58 -7.60 19.60
CA HIS A 77 -8.26 -8.57 20.46
C HIS A 77 -8.04 -8.27 21.95
N PRO A 78 -8.58 -7.14 22.45
CA PRO A 78 -8.39 -6.75 23.83
C PRO A 78 -8.99 -7.77 24.80
N PRO A 79 -8.58 -7.77 26.09
CA PRO A 79 -9.14 -8.64 27.11
C PRO A 79 -10.67 -8.51 27.22
N VAL A 80 -11.35 -9.65 27.36
CA VAL A 80 -12.81 -9.74 27.48
C VAL A 80 -13.19 -10.11 28.90
N THR A 81 -14.20 -9.44 29.46
CA THR A 81 -14.72 -9.76 30.80
C THR A 81 -16.08 -10.42 30.70
N ASP A 82 -16.17 -11.67 31.16
CA ASP A 82 -17.39 -12.47 31.11
C ASP A 82 -17.68 -13.17 32.45
N TYR A 83 -18.82 -13.84 32.54
CA TYR A 83 -19.29 -14.58 33.69
C TYR A 83 -18.77 -16.03 33.67
N PHE A 84 -18.25 -16.46 34.82
CA PHE A 84 -17.78 -17.83 35.06
C PHE A 84 -18.38 -18.34 36.36
N ALA A 85 -18.62 -19.64 36.45
CA ALA A 85 -18.88 -20.25 37.74
C ALA A 85 -17.67 -20.05 38.67
N VAL A 86 -17.94 -19.86 39.96
CA VAL A 86 -16.89 -19.67 40.96
C VAL A 86 -15.97 -20.89 40.98
N GLY A 87 -14.69 -20.69 40.67
CA GLY A 87 -13.67 -21.75 40.59
C GLY A 87 -13.38 -22.26 39.17
N ASP A 88 -14.22 -21.93 38.17
CA ASP A 88 -14.08 -22.43 36.80
C ASP A 88 -13.31 -21.46 35.87
N ALA A 89 -12.89 -20.31 36.39
CA ALA A 89 -12.06 -19.40 35.62
C ALA A 89 -10.71 -20.04 35.25
N PRO A 90 -10.19 -19.78 34.04
CA PRO A 90 -8.92 -20.36 33.60
C PRO A 90 -7.77 -19.92 34.51
N SER A 91 -6.98 -20.89 34.95
CA SER A 91 -5.76 -20.65 35.73
C SER A 91 -4.51 -20.56 34.86
N GLU A 92 -4.51 -21.26 33.72
CA GLU A 92 -3.46 -21.20 32.72
C GLU A 92 -3.38 -19.81 32.08
N VAL A 93 -2.15 -19.36 31.87
CA VAL A 93 -1.84 -18.05 31.27
C VAL A 93 -1.94 -18.15 29.76
N CYS A 94 -2.39 -17.08 29.11
CA CYS A 94 -2.45 -16.98 27.66
C CYS A 94 -1.12 -17.41 27.03
N ASN A 95 -1.21 -18.38 26.12
CA ASN A 95 -0.11 -18.91 25.32
C ASN A 95 -0.19 -18.45 23.85
N MET A 96 -1.11 -17.53 23.53
CA MET A 96 -1.32 -17.02 22.18
C MET A 96 -0.83 -15.58 21.99
N HIS A 97 -0.59 -14.81 23.05
CA HIS A 97 -0.03 -13.46 22.94
C HIS A 97 1.46 -13.46 23.28
N SER A 98 2.27 -12.94 22.37
CA SER A 98 3.69 -12.67 22.58
C SER A 98 3.94 -11.16 22.66
N SER A 99 4.81 -10.74 23.58
CA SER A 99 5.22 -9.35 23.77
C SER A 99 6.33 -8.88 22.82
N SER A 100 6.90 -9.77 22.00
CA SER A 100 8.05 -9.48 21.13
C SER A 100 7.76 -9.68 19.63
N ALA A 101 6.49 -9.59 19.22
CA ALA A 101 6.15 -9.64 17.82
C ALA A 101 6.64 -8.39 17.08
N LYS A 102 7.34 -8.55 15.97
CA LYS A 102 7.69 -7.43 15.09
C LYS A 102 6.60 -7.25 14.03
N ILE A 103 6.14 -6.01 13.82
CA ILE A 103 5.21 -5.64 12.74
C ILE A 103 5.82 -4.52 11.88
N CYS A 104 5.44 -4.48 10.61
CA CYS A 104 5.55 -3.28 9.79
C CYS A 104 4.40 -2.33 10.15
N THR A 105 4.70 -1.14 10.65
CA THR A 105 3.69 -0.15 11.07
C THR A 105 2.95 0.47 9.90
N GLU A 106 3.61 0.59 8.75
CA GLU A 106 3.00 1.13 7.52
C GLU A 106 2.03 0.14 6.89
N GLY A 107 2.40 -1.14 6.85
CA GLY A 107 1.60 -2.20 6.25
C GLY A 107 0.71 -2.97 7.21
N ASN A 108 0.81 -2.72 8.52
CA ASN A 108 0.18 -3.49 9.59
C ASN A 108 0.21 -5.00 9.35
N CYS A 109 1.39 -5.52 9.05
CA CYS A 109 1.63 -6.89 8.62
C CYS A 109 2.98 -7.40 9.13
N ALA A 110 3.24 -8.70 8.94
CA ALA A 110 4.53 -9.29 9.23
C ALA A 110 5.65 -8.61 8.40
N PRO A 111 6.73 -8.13 9.02
CA PRO A 111 7.77 -7.42 8.32
C PRO A 111 8.54 -8.38 7.41
N GLY A 112 8.77 -7.96 6.17
CA GLY A 112 9.59 -8.67 5.20
C GLY A 112 10.99 -8.09 5.08
N PRO A 113 11.88 -8.71 4.28
CA PRO A 113 13.29 -8.32 4.19
C PRO A 113 13.51 -6.92 3.59
N TYR A 114 12.47 -6.33 2.99
CA TYR A 114 12.49 -5.01 2.38
C TYR A 114 11.86 -3.92 3.26
N CYS A 115 11.28 -4.28 4.41
CA CYS A 115 10.74 -3.30 5.36
C CYS A 115 11.87 -2.44 5.93
N PRO A 116 11.76 -1.09 5.88
CA PRO A 116 12.67 -0.20 6.57
C PRO A 116 12.71 -0.47 8.08
N GLU A 117 13.87 -0.35 8.70
CA GLU A 117 14.03 -0.58 10.14
C GLU A 117 13.14 0.38 10.95
N GLU A 118 12.99 1.63 10.50
CA GLU A 118 12.12 2.64 11.10
C GLU A 118 10.63 2.29 11.04
N SER A 119 10.23 1.46 10.07
CA SER A 119 8.86 0.98 9.91
C SER A 119 8.59 -0.27 10.76
N ILE A 120 9.61 -0.87 11.37
CA ILE A 120 9.48 -2.11 12.16
C ILE A 120 9.33 -1.76 13.65
N GLN A 121 8.23 -2.18 14.26
CA GLN A 121 7.99 -1.99 15.70
C GLN A 121 7.72 -3.31 16.41
N SER A 122 8.15 -3.39 17.67
CA SER A 122 7.76 -4.46 18.57
C SER A 122 6.39 -4.17 19.16
N VAL A 123 5.47 -5.11 19.03
CA VAL A 123 4.08 -5.02 19.50
C VAL A 123 3.65 -6.33 20.16
N SER A 124 2.45 -6.30 20.75
CA SER A 124 1.77 -7.54 21.11
C SER A 124 1.26 -8.24 19.85
N GLY A 125 1.75 -9.46 19.60
CA GLY A 125 1.33 -10.26 18.47
C GLY A 125 0.67 -11.57 18.88
N VAL A 126 -0.11 -12.11 17.96
CA VAL A 126 -0.78 -13.40 18.13
C VAL A 126 0.07 -14.51 17.53
N VAL A 127 0.45 -15.48 18.36
CA VAL A 127 1.07 -16.75 17.96
C VAL A 127 -0.01 -17.83 18.01
N ILE A 128 0.02 -18.75 17.05
CA ILE A 128 -0.93 -19.86 16.98
C ILE A 128 -0.24 -21.14 17.49
N PRO A 129 -0.59 -21.63 18.70
CA PRO A 129 -0.01 -22.84 19.25
C PRO A 129 -0.37 -24.07 18.40
N GLU A 130 0.57 -25.02 18.34
CA GLU A 130 0.32 -26.33 17.75
C GLU A 130 -0.86 -27.01 18.45
N GLY A 131 -1.80 -27.53 17.66
CA GLY A 131 -3.01 -28.19 18.18
C GLY A 131 -4.16 -27.24 18.55
N SER A 132 -3.99 -25.91 18.47
CA SER A 132 -5.13 -25.00 18.59
C SER A 132 -6.12 -25.18 17.42
N PRO A 133 -7.42 -24.89 17.60
CA PRO A 133 -8.38 -24.90 16.49
C PRO A 133 -7.98 -23.96 15.35
N TYR A 134 -7.30 -22.84 15.68
CA TYR A 134 -6.79 -21.89 14.71
C TYR A 134 -5.68 -22.47 13.81
N ALA A 135 -4.92 -23.47 14.28
CA ALA A 135 -3.92 -24.14 13.46
C ALA A 135 -4.50 -24.91 12.26
N GLN A 136 -5.83 -25.09 12.21
CA GLN A 136 -6.54 -25.71 11.08
C GLN A 136 -6.92 -24.71 9.98
N LEU A 137 -6.73 -23.41 10.23
CA LEU A 137 -7.03 -22.36 9.27
C LEU A 137 -5.84 -22.11 8.35
N ASP A 138 -6.12 -21.76 7.10
CA ASP A 138 -5.09 -21.30 6.16
C ASP A 138 -4.55 -19.91 6.57
N LYS A 139 -3.40 -19.55 5.97
CA LYS A 139 -2.70 -18.29 6.28
C LYS A 139 -3.56 -17.05 6.02
N ASP A 140 -4.39 -17.06 4.98
CA ASP A 140 -5.22 -15.90 4.60
C ASP A 140 -6.36 -15.71 5.61
N SER A 141 -6.98 -16.81 6.03
CA SER A 141 -7.98 -16.84 7.10
C SER A 141 -7.39 -16.35 8.43
N LEU A 142 -6.19 -16.82 8.80
CA LEU A 142 -5.52 -16.39 10.02
C LEU A 142 -5.14 -14.90 9.99
N SER A 143 -4.61 -14.42 8.86
CA SER A 143 -4.24 -13.00 8.71
C SER A 143 -5.45 -12.08 8.71
N SER A 144 -6.61 -12.58 8.24
CA SER A 144 -7.88 -11.85 8.28
C SER A 144 -8.44 -11.74 9.70
N ILE A 145 -8.26 -12.76 10.53
CA ILE A 145 -8.72 -12.77 11.92
C ILE A 145 -7.73 -12.00 12.80
N PHE A 146 -6.43 -12.23 12.62
CA PHE A 146 -5.35 -11.68 13.44
C PHE A 146 -4.42 -10.80 12.58
N PRO A 147 -4.70 -9.49 12.46
CA PRO A 147 -3.81 -8.58 11.75
C PRO A 147 -2.39 -8.51 12.34
N ASN A 148 -2.26 -8.76 13.65
CA ASN A 148 -1.00 -8.87 14.39
C ASN A 148 -0.48 -10.31 14.50
N LEU A 149 -0.82 -11.18 13.54
CA LEU A 149 -0.33 -12.56 13.49
C LEU A 149 1.19 -12.61 13.33
N VAL A 150 1.85 -13.32 14.24
CA VAL A 150 3.27 -13.61 14.15
C VAL A 150 3.46 -14.79 13.21
N THR A 151 3.67 -14.51 11.93
CA THR A 151 4.02 -15.54 10.93
C THR A 151 5.53 -15.72 10.90
N GLY A 152 5.99 -16.95 11.17
CA GLY A 152 7.41 -17.24 11.27
C GLY A 152 8.02 -16.53 12.47
N ALA A 153 7.86 -17.12 13.66
CA ALA A 153 8.78 -16.82 14.74
C ALA A 153 10.19 -17.05 14.19
N SER A 154 10.94 -15.97 13.92
CA SER A 154 12.34 -16.03 14.27
C SER A 154 12.30 -16.28 15.78
N SER A 155 12.48 -17.53 16.18
CA SER A 155 12.75 -17.88 17.58
C SER A 155 13.99 -17.15 18.13
N ASP A 156 14.72 -16.46 17.25
CA ASP A 156 15.61 -15.39 17.61
C ASP A 156 14.81 -14.14 17.99
N ASP A 157 14.61 -13.94 19.30
CA ASP A 157 14.47 -12.62 19.96
C ASP A 157 15.70 -11.70 19.70
N SER A 158 16.52 -12.02 18.69
CA SER A 158 17.64 -11.21 18.29
C SER A 158 17.13 -9.91 17.67
N PRO A 159 17.61 -8.74 18.14
CA PRO A 159 17.31 -7.48 17.48
C PRO A 159 17.70 -7.52 15.99
N ASP A 160 18.70 -8.33 15.62
CA ASP A 160 19.26 -8.47 14.28
C ASP A 160 18.61 -9.58 13.42
N ALA A 161 17.56 -10.25 13.90
CA ALA A 161 16.87 -11.27 13.11
C ALA A 161 16.27 -10.65 11.84
N VAL A 162 16.69 -11.15 10.67
CA VAL A 162 16.20 -10.70 9.36
C VAL A 162 14.71 -11.00 9.26
N PRO A 163 13.85 -9.99 9.00
CA PRO A 163 12.42 -10.22 8.86
C PRO A 163 12.14 -11.12 7.65
N THR A 164 11.48 -12.27 7.87
CA THR A 164 11.14 -13.24 6.81
C THR A 164 9.66 -13.20 6.41
N GLY A 165 8.91 -12.22 6.91
CA GLY A 165 7.49 -12.05 6.62
C GLY A 165 7.24 -11.54 5.20
N GLU A 166 5.96 -11.42 4.85
CA GLU A 166 5.52 -10.84 3.58
C GLU A 166 4.81 -9.52 3.89
N CYS A 167 5.45 -8.41 3.52
CA CYS A 167 4.85 -7.08 3.61
C CYS A 167 4.35 -6.65 2.22
N PRO A 168 3.04 -6.44 2.02
CA PRO A 168 2.51 -6.00 0.73
C PRO A 168 2.88 -4.54 0.40
N VAL A 169 3.31 -3.74 1.39
CA VAL A 169 3.74 -2.35 1.21
C VAL A 169 5.22 -2.29 0.79
N HIS A 170 6.07 -3.04 1.48
CA HIS A 170 7.52 -3.05 1.24
C HIS A 170 7.91 -4.31 0.46
N THR A 171 7.84 -4.18 -0.87
CA THR A 171 8.20 -5.24 -1.81
C THR A 171 9.63 -5.07 -2.34
N GLU A 172 10.16 -6.09 -3.01
CA GLU A 172 11.44 -5.97 -3.74
C GLU A 172 11.41 -4.82 -4.74
N GLN A 173 10.30 -4.66 -5.46
CA GLN A 173 10.13 -3.57 -6.42
C GLN A 173 10.19 -2.20 -5.71
N TRP A 174 9.50 -2.05 -4.59
CA TRP A 174 9.56 -0.83 -3.78
C TRP A 174 11.01 -0.54 -3.33
N ALA A 175 11.75 -1.56 -2.87
CA ALA A 175 13.14 -1.38 -2.45
C ALA A 175 14.05 -0.95 -3.60
N LEU A 176 13.86 -1.52 -4.80
CA LEU A 176 14.57 -1.10 -6.01
C LEU A 176 14.27 0.35 -6.37
N GLU A 177 13.00 0.78 -6.28
CA GLU A 177 12.61 2.16 -6.51
C GLU A 177 13.26 3.12 -5.51
N GLN A 178 13.29 2.77 -4.22
CA GLN A 178 13.95 3.61 -3.21
C GLN A 178 15.46 3.70 -3.42
N SER A 179 16.11 2.62 -3.84
CA SER A 179 17.55 2.62 -4.14
C SER A 179 17.92 3.56 -5.30
N GLY A 180 17.01 3.76 -6.26
CA GLY A 180 17.21 4.65 -7.42
C GLY A 180 16.94 6.13 -7.13
N MET A 181 16.27 6.46 -6.02
CA MET A 181 15.82 7.82 -5.72
C MET A 181 16.97 8.81 -5.50
N PRO A 182 18.04 8.50 -4.73
CA PRO A 182 19.18 9.40 -4.57
C PRO A 182 19.85 9.76 -5.91
N THR A 183 20.03 8.77 -6.78
CA THR A 183 20.61 8.97 -8.12
C THR A 183 19.71 9.86 -8.98
N ALA A 184 18.41 9.57 -9.03
CA ALA A 184 17.46 10.37 -9.80
C ALA A 184 17.40 11.82 -9.32
N ILE A 185 17.47 12.06 -8.00
CA ILE A 185 17.53 13.41 -7.42
C ILE A 185 18.83 14.12 -7.83
N SER A 186 19.97 13.42 -7.75
CA SER A 186 21.26 13.99 -8.15
C SER A 186 21.28 14.38 -9.63
N GLU A 187 20.80 13.50 -10.52
CA GLU A 187 20.74 13.75 -11.96
C GLU A 187 19.80 14.92 -12.31
N ALA A 188 18.63 14.98 -11.66
CA ALA A 188 17.67 16.06 -11.84
C ALA A 188 18.24 17.43 -11.43
N ASN A 189 18.95 17.49 -10.29
CA ASN A 189 19.60 18.72 -9.84
C ASN A 189 20.71 19.17 -10.80
N SER A 190 21.56 18.24 -11.25
CA SER A 190 22.59 18.53 -12.27
C SER A 190 21.96 19.05 -13.58
N ALA A 191 20.86 18.45 -14.03
CA ALA A 191 20.16 18.88 -15.25
C ALA A 191 19.54 20.27 -15.13
N ILE A 192 19.01 20.63 -13.95
CA ILE A 192 18.52 21.99 -13.67
C ILE A 192 19.66 22.99 -13.76
N GLU A 193 20.76 22.75 -13.05
CA GLU A 193 21.93 23.64 -13.03
C GLU A 193 22.50 23.85 -14.44
N GLU A 194 22.62 22.75 -15.18
CA GLU A 194 23.04 22.75 -16.58
C GLU A 194 22.15 23.55 -17.51
N ALA A 195 20.83 23.55 -17.28
CA ALA A 195 19.86 24.28 -18.09
C ALA A 195 19.81 25.76 -17.71
N GLU A 196 19.94 26.08 -16.43
CA GLU A 196 20.01 27.46 -15.92
C GLU A 196 21.29 28.16 -16.39
N LEU A 197 22.43 27.46 -16.35
CA LEU A 197 23.66 27.97 -16.90
C LEU A 197 23.52 28.26 -18.41
N TYR A 198 22.91 27.33 -19.15
CA TYR A 198 22.68 27.53 -20.59
C TYR A 198 21.77 28.73 -20.89
N LEU A 199 20.70 28.92 -20.10
CA LEU A 199 19.83 30.09 -20.17
C LEU A 199 20.57 31.41 -19.92
N TYR A 200 21.57 31.40 -19.03
CA TYR A 200 22.37 32.57 -18.68
C TYR A 200 23.44 32.88 -19.73
N THR A 201 24.14 31.86 -20.24
CA THR A 201 25.31 32.05 -21.11
C THR A 201 24.98 32.16 -22.59
N GLU A 202 23.89 31.53 -23.07
CA GLU A 202 23.56 31.53 -24.50
C GLU A 202 22.69 32.73 -24.88
N GLY A 203 23.34 33.79 -25.38
CA GLY A 203 22.68 35.02 -25.77
C GLY A 203 21.77 34.91 -27.01
N ARG A 204 21.89 33.83 -27.80
CA ARG A 204 21.13 33.64 -29.06
C ARG A 204 19.76 32.99 -28.87
N LEU A 205 19.39 32.64 -27.64
CA LEU A 205 18.09 32.01 -27.37
C LEU A 205 16.91 32.96 -27.65
N SER A 206 15.97 32.51 -28.47
CA SER A 206 14.68 33.18 -28.64
C SER A 206 13.84 33.13 -27.36
N GLN A 207 12.87 34.05 -27.23
CA GLN A 207 11.98 34.08 -26.07
C GLN A 207 11.18 32.77 -25.93
N ALA A 208 10.77 32.15 -27.03
CA ALA A 208 10.07 30.87 -27.01
C ALA A 208 10.95 29.73 -26.46
N GLN A 209 12.23 29.68 -26.85
CA GLN A 209 13.19 28.71 -26.34
C GLN A 209 13.46 28.91 -24.84
N LYS A 210 13.64 30.17 -24.41
CA LYS A 210 13.78 30.51 -22.98
C LYS A 210 12.57 30.04 -22.17
N ASN A 211 11.37 30.37 -22.62
CA ASN A 211 10.13 29.96 -21.95
C ASN A 211 9.97 28.44 -21.89
N ARG A 212 10.34 27.72 -22.97
CA ARG A 212 10.31 26.25 -23.02
C ARG A 212 11.24 25.63 -21.97
N LEU A 213 12.49 26.11 -21.86
CA LEU A 213 13.44 25.63 -20.86
C LEU A 213 13.00 25.95 -19.43
N ILE A 214 12.52 27.17 -19.17
CA ILE A 214 12.00 27.58 -17.85
C ILE A 214 10.83 26.68 -17.41
N SER A 215 9.91 26.38 -18.33
CA SER A 215 8.79 25.48 -18.07
C SER A 215 9.25 24.07 -17.71
N LEU A 216 10.24 23.53 -18.45
CA LEU A 216 10.78 22.20 -18.18
C LEU A 216 11.58 22.14 -16.88
N ILE A 217 12.37 23.17 -16.54
CA ILE A 217 13.02 23.31 -15.23
C ILE A 217 11.98 23.27 -14.11
N THR A 218 10.86 23.97 -14.31
CA THR A 218 9.74 23.99 -13.35
C THR A 218 9.11 22.60 -13.20
N ALA A 219 8.94 21.87 -14.31
CA ALA A 219 8.43 20.50 -14.28
C ALA A 219 9.36 19.55 -13.50
N VAL A 220 10.69 19.66 -13.66
CA VAL A 220 11.66 18.89 -12.88
C VAL A 220 11.57 19.24 -11.39
N ARG A 221 11.53 20.54 -11.05
CA ARG A 221 11.36 20.99 -9.65
C ARG A 221 10.07 20.49 -9.02
N ASN A 222 8.98 20.47 -9.76
CA ASN A 222 7.71 19.94 -9.28
C ASN A 222 7.78 18.44 -9.02
N ALA A 223 8.47 17.67 -9.87
CA ALA A 223 8.68 16.24 -9.65
C ALA A 223 9.57 15.96 -8.41
N LEU A 224 10.58 16.78 -8.16
CA LEU A 224 11.44 16.68 -6.96
C LEU A 224 10.69 16.98 -5.65
N ASN A 225 9.76 17.94 -5.71
CA ASN A 225 8.98 18.44 -4.58
C ASN A 225 7.57 17.82 -4.47
N ALA A 226 7.31 16.72 -5.20
CA ALA A 226 6.06 16.00 -5.12
C ALA A 226 5.83 15.41 -3.71
N SER A 227 4.56 15.21 -3.32
CA SER A 227 4.21 14.54 -2.06
C SER A 227 4.67 13.08 -2.08
N GLU A 228 4.83 12.45 -0.91
CA GLU A 228 5.26 11.05 -0.78
C GLU A 228 4.44 10.10 -1.68
N ASP A 229 3.11 10.29 -1.73
CA ASP A 229 2.21 9.47 -2.55
C ASP A 229 2.41 9.61 -4.07
N THR A 230 3.03 10.68 -4.55
CA THR A 230 3.16 11.00 -5.99
C THR A 230 4.60 11.07 -6.47
N LYS A 231 5.56 11.12 -5.54
CA LYS A 231 6.98 11.17 -5.83
C LYS A 231 7.47 9.79 -6.24
N SER A 232 8.00 9.68 -7.45
CA SER A 232 8.58 8.43 -7.95
C SER A 232 9.84 8.69 -8.77
N VAL A 233 10.73 7.70 -8.81
CA VAL A 233 11.93 7.71 -9.66
C VAL A 233 11.55 7.95 -11.11
N ALA A 234 10.51 7.27 -11.61
CA ALA A 234 10.05 7.40 -12.99
C ALA A 234 9.60 8.83 -13.34
N ALA A 235 8.86 9.50 -12.44
CA ALA A 235 8.43 10.89 -12.66
C ALA A 235 9.62 11.85 -12.73
N ILE A 236 10.59 11.71 -11.81
CA ILE A 236 11.81 12.54 -11.78
C ILE A 236 12.64 12.31 -13.04
N GLN A 237 12.89 11.06 -13.43
CA GLN A 237 13.67 10.70 -14.61
C GLN A 237 13.00 11.17 -15.92
N SER A 238 11.68 11.07 -16.02
CA SER A 238 10.92 11.53 -17.20
C SER A 238 11.02 13.05 -17.37
N ALA A 239 10.78 13.82 -16.29
CA ALA A 239 10.92 15.27 -16.32
C ALA A 239 12.36 15.70 -16.67
N THR A 240 13.36 15.04 -16.06
CA THR A 240 14.79 15.29 -16.29
C THR A 240 15.17 15.02 -17.75
N SER A 241 14.72 13.90 -18.31
CA SER A 241 14.98 13.52 -19.70
C SER A 241 14.39 14.52 -20.69
N ASN A 242 13.17 15.00 -20.43
CA ASN A 242 12.51 16.01 -21.27
C ASN A 242 13.26 17.35 -21.27
N LEU A 243 13.76 17.78 -20.11
CA LEU A 243 14.58 18.99 -19.99
C LEU A 243 15.88 18.85 -20.82
N LEU A 244 16.62 17.77 -20.62
CA LEU A 244 17.89 17.53 -21.32
C LEU A 244 17.68 17.39 -22.84
N ALA A 245 16.61 16.70 -23.28
CA ALA A 245 16.27 16.58 -24.69
C ALA A 245 15.99 17.95 -25.32
N ALA A 246 15.15 18.78 -24.68
CA ALA A 246 14.86 20.12 -25.17
C ALA A 246 16.11 21.02 -25.22
N LYS A 247 16.99 20.93 -24.23
CA LYS A 247 18.28 21.65 -24.24
C LYS A 247 19.12 21.25 -25.45
N ARG A 248 19.28 19.94 -25.73
CA ARG A 248 20.05 19.44 -26.88
C ARG A 248 19.44 19.86 -28.22
N GLU A 249 18.11 19.78 -28.36
CA GLU A 249 17.39 20.25 -29.56
C GLU A 249 17.67 21.74 -29.83
N ILE A 250 17.60 22.57 -28.78
CA ILE A 250 17.83 24.01 -28.88
C ILE A 250 19.29 24.29 -29.24
N GLN A 251 20.24 23.61 -28.59
CA GLN A 251 21.67 23.72 -28.91
C GLN A 251 21.95 23.38 -30.38
N ALA A 252 21.38 22.28 -30.88
CA ALA A 252 21.52 21.88 -32.27
C ALA A 252 20.95 22.94 -33.24
N SER A 253 19.81 23.54 -32.92
CA SER A 253 19.20 24.59 -33.75
C SER A 253 20.07 25.86 -33.89
N LEU A 254 20.98 26.09 -32.95
CA LEU A 254 21.89 27.24 -32.95
C LEU A 254 23.24 26.95 -33.60
N ALA A 255 23.55 25.68 -33.90
CA ALA A 255 24.86 25.25 -34.40
C ALA A 255 25.04 25.40 -35.93
N GLU A 256 23.99 25.71 -36.71
CA GLU A 256 24.07 25.81 -38.17
C GLU A 256 24.63 27.17 -38.67
N PRO A 257 25.69 27.20 -39.50
CA PRO A 257 25.95 28.28 -40.44
C PRO A 257 25.26 27.98 -41.78
N SER A 258 24.40 28.89 -42.27
CA SER A 258 23.81 28.77 -43.61
C SER A 258 24.89 28.98 -44.69
N PRO A 259 25.14 28.05 -45.64
CA PRO A 259 25.94 28.35 -46.82
C PRO A 259 25.08 29.17 -47.80
N SER A 260 25.44 30.45 -47.97
CA SER A 260 24.93 31.27 -49.07
C SER A 260 25.34 30.63 -50.41
N PRO A 261 24.42 30.38 -51.37
CA PRO A 261 24.83 29.99 -52.70
C PRO A 261 25.62 31.15 -53.33
N SER A 262 26.90 30.92 -53.64
CA SER A 262 27.69 31.87 -54.42
C SER A 262 27.05 32.07 -55.80
N PRO A 263 26.93 33.30 -56.32
CA PRO A 263 26.43 33.53 -57.67
C PRO A 263 27.39 32.90 -58.69
N PRO A 264 26.89 32.31 -59.78
CA PRO A 264 27.73 31.67 -60.79
C PRO A 264 28.61 32.72 -61.51
N PRO A 265 29.83 32.35 -61.93
CA PRO A 265 30.72 33.27 -62.63
C PRO A 265 30.12 33.67 -63.98
N SER A 266 30.20 34.99 -64.26
CA SER A 266 29.77 35.58 -65.53
C SER A 266 30.66 35.11 -66.69
N PRO A 267 30.12 34.72 -67.86
CA PRO A 267 30.92 34.24 -68.98
C PRO A 267 31.68 35.38 -69.67
N SER A 268 33.00 35.23 -69.83
CA SER A 268 33.84 36.07 -70.69
C SER A 268 33.48 35.92 -72.19
N PRO A 269 33.73 36.94 -73.02
CA PRO A 269 33.23 37.00 -74.40
C PRO A 269 34.02 36.06 -75.33
N SER A 270 33.27 35.35 -76.18
CA SER A 270 33.77 34.43 -77.19
C SER A 270 34.41 35.20 -78.36
N ILE A 271 35.67 34.88 -78.66
CA ILE A 271 36.39 35.41 -79.83
C ILE A 271 35.98 34.59 -81.07
N SER A 272 35.46 35.30 -82.07
CA SER A 272 35.05 34.77 -83.37
C SER A 272 36.27 34.51 -84.28
N PRO A 273 36.38 33.36 -84.96
CA PRO A 273 37.27 33.23 -86.12
C PRO A 273 36.52 33.40 -87.45
N SER A 274 37.15 34.21 -88.30
CA SER A 274 36.79 34.62 -89.67
C SER A 274 36.65 33.45 -90.66
N PRO A 275 35.82 33.55 -91.72
CA PRO A 275 35.65 32.49 -92.72
C PRO A 275 36.56 32.66 -93.96
N GLU A 276 36.50 31.64 -94.84
CA GLU A 276 36.83 31.52 -96.29
C GLU A 276 38.01 30.60 -96.69
N PRO A 277 38.05 30.07 -97.94
CA PRO A 277 36.96 29.64 -98.85
C PRO A 277 37.11 28.17 -99.34
N SER A 278 36.03 27.61 -99.90
CA SER A 278 36.02 26.42 -100.77
C SER A 278 36.72 26.69 -102.12
N PRO A 279 37.19 25.65 -102.84
CA PRO A 279 36.43 25.23 -104.03
C PRO A 279 36.47 23.71 -104.35
N SER A 280 35.28 23.15 -104.62
CA SER A 280 34.79 22.56 -105.90
C SER A 280 35.60 21.45 -106.66
N PRO A 281 35.02 20.72 -107.63
CA PRO A 281 34.37 19.41 -107.38
C PRO A 281 34.79 18.29 -108.37
N SER A 282 34.09 17.13 -108.25
CA SER A 282 33.78 16.15 -109.32
C SER A 282 34.89 15.17 -109.73
N PRO A 283 34.56 13.98 -110.29
CA PRO A 283 33.33 13.54 -110.98
C PRO A 283 32.40 12.60 -110.20
#